data_AF-A0A162DNR3-F1
#
_entry.id   AF-A0A162DNR3-F1
#
_cell.length_a   1.000
_cell.length_b   1.000
_cell.length_c   1.000
_cell.angle_alpha   90.00
_cell.angle_beta   90.00
_cell.angle_gamma   90.00
#
_symmetry.space_group_name_H-M   'P 1'
#
loop_
_entity.id
_entity.type
_entity.pdbx_description
1 polymer ?
#
loop_
_entity_poly.entity_id
_entity_poly.type
_entity_poly.pdbx_seq_one_letter_code
_entity_poly.pdbx_strand_id
1 'polypeptide(L)'
;MLELVPLNFRVTGVDFPYGNGEVSGVRIRFNVTDSIGEINSSGRVSATMEEYATNSDLTALAGLARQKFIERLEFDDVTERAD
;
A
#
# COMPACT_ATOMS: atom_id res chain seq x y z
N MET A 1 -28.39 -0.43 0.12
CA MET A 1 -27.30 -0.04 1.05
C MET A 1 -26.17 -1.01 0.80
N LEU A 2 -25.05 -0.56 0.24
CA LEU A 2 -23.87 -1.41 0.04
C LEU A 2 -23.24 -1.65 1.41
N GLU A 3 -23.21 -2.90 1.86
CA GLU A 3 -22.42 -3.27 3.04
C GLU A 3 -20.94 -3.14 2.68
N LEU A 4 -20.23 -2.28 3.40
CA LEU A 4 -18.79 -2.17 3.27
C LEU A 4 -18.18 -3.39 3.95
N VAL A 5 -17.69 -4.33 3.14
CA VAL A 5 -16.96 -5.49 3.64
C VAL A 5 -15.52 -5.06 3.96
N PRO A 6 -15.04 -5.21 5.20
CA PRO A 6 -13.68 -4.83 5.55
C PRO A 6 -12.68 -5.70 4.79
N LEU A 7 -11.77 -5.05 4.08
CA LEU A 7 -10.70 -5.70 3.35
C LEU A 7 -9.55 -6.08 4.30
N ASN A 8 -9.16 -7.35 4.27
CA ASN A 8 -7.98 -7.88 4.95
C ASN A 8 -6.72 -7.52 4.15
N PHE A 9 -5.91 -6.63 4.71
CA PHE A 9 -4.68 -6.14 4.09
C PHE A 9 -3.47 -6.85 4.68
N ARG A 10 -2.69 -7.51 3.83
CA ARG A 10 -1.49 -8.26 4.24
C ARG A 10 -0.27 -7.81 3.46
N VAL A 11 0.77 -7.40 4.19
CA VAL A 11 2.10 -7.19 3.61
C VAL A 11 2.72 -8.55 3.31
N THR A 12 3.23 -8.70 2.08
CA THR A 12 3.85 -9.95 1.59
C THR A 12 5.36 -9.80 1.39
N GLY A 13 5.88 -8.59 1.56
CA GLY A 13 7.30 -8.33 1.71
C GLY A 13 7.68 -6.90 1.35
N VAL A 14 8.97 -6.61 1.45
CA VAL A 14 9.53 -5.28 1.24
C VAL A 14 10.72 -5.41 0.30
N ASP A 15 10.76 -4.56 -0.73
CA ASP A 15 11.89 -4.41 -1.63
C ASP A 15 12.57 -3.06 -1.37
N PHE A 16 13.90 -3.08 -1.35
CA PHE A 16 14.74 -1.88 -1.29
C PHE A 16 15.40 -1.69 -2.65
N PRO A 17 14.83 -0.90 -3.56
CA PRO A 17 15.51 -0.55 -4.80
C PRO A 17 16.83 0.15 -4.51
N TYR A 18 17.88 -0.25 -5.24
CA TYR A 18 19.20 0.38 -5.16
C TYR A 18 19.46 1.23 -6.41
N GLY A 19 20.07 2.39 -6.23
CA GLY A 19 20.52 3.27 -7.29
C GLY A 19 21.74 4.07 -6.82
N ASN A 20 22.75 4.23 -7.69
CA ASN A 20 23.98 4.96 -7.36
C ASN A 20 24.70 4.48 -6.08
N GLY A 21 24.59 3.19 -5.75
CA GLY A 21 25.24 2.59 -4.57
C GLY A 21 24.45 2.75 -3.26
N GLU A 22 23.28 3.38 -3.28
CA GLU A 22 22.45 3.62 -2.10
C GLU A 22 21.02 3.09 -2.31
N VAL A 23 20.30 2.89 -1.20
CA VAL A 23 18.87 2.56 -1.26
C VAL A 23 18.10 3.80 -1.68
N SER A 24 17.40 3.73 -2.81
CA SER A 24 16.68 4.85 -3.41
C SER A 24 15.22 4.99 -2.93
N GLY A 25 14.73 4.04 -2.13
CA GLY A 25 13.40 4.07 -1.53
C GLY A 25 12.96 2.71 -1.01
N VAL A 26 11.67 2.58 -0.71
CA VAL A 26 11.05 1.33 -0.23
C VAL A 26 9.84 1.00 -1.08
N ARG A 27 9.70 -0.26 -1.49
CA ARG A 27 8.48 -0.78 -2.13
C ARG A 27 7.89 -1.86 -1.24
N ILE A 28 6.68 -1.61 -0.73
CA ILE A 28 5.97 -2.54 0.13
C ILE A 28 5.01 -3.35 -0.74
N ARG A 29 5.19 -4.67 -0.80
CA ARG A 29 4.30 -5.59 -1.50
C ARG A 29 3.12 -5.96 -0.63
N PHE A 30 1.94 -6.04 -1.20
CA PHE A 30 0.73 -6.38 -0.48
C PHE A 30 -0.19 -7.34 -1.25
N ASN A 31 -1.03 -8.02 -0.48
CA ASN A 31 -2.25 -8.68 -0.93
C ASN A 31 -3.43 -8.18 -0.10
N VAL A 32 -4.56 -7.99 -0.75
CA VAL A 32 -5.81 -7.56 -0.16
C VAL A 32 -6.90 -8.53 -0.56
N THR A 33 -7.74 -8.93 0.39
CA THR A 33 -8.93 -9.74 0.11
C THR A 33 -10.06 -9.40 1.07
N ASP A 34 -11.31 -9.61 0.70
CA ASP A 34 -12.43 -9.52 1.64
C ASP A 34 -12.55 -10.79 2.51
N SER A 35 -13.50 -10.80 3.45
CA SER A 35 -13.69 -11.92 4.38
C SER A 35 -14.18 -13.22 3.73
N ILE A 36 -14.75 -13.12 2.52
CA ILE A 36 -15.32 -14.25 1.78
C ILE A 36 -14.44 -14.70 0.60
N GLY A 37 -13.38 -13.94 0.28
CA GLY A 37 -12.43 -14.26 -0.77
C GLY A 37 -12.86 -13.84 -2.18
N GLU A 38 -13.96 -13.09 -2.32
CA GLU A 38 -14.53 -12.69 -3.62
C GLU A 38 -13.78 -11.48 -4.19
N ILE A 39 -13.48 -10.50 -3.33
CA ILE A 39 -12.61 -9.38 -3.71
C ILE A 39 -11.17 -9.77 -3.46
N ASN A 40 -10.31 -9.59 -4.47
CA ASN A 40 -8.87 -9.74 -4.33
C ASN A 40 -8.12 -8.64 -5.10
N SER A 41 -7.01 -8.18 -4.52
CA SER A 41 -6.07 -7.28 -5.16
C SER A 41 -4.67 -7.54 -4.66
N SER A 42 -3.67 -7.32 -5.51
CA SER A 42 -2.26 -7.47 -5.17
C SER A 42 -1.47 -6.34 -5.83
N GLY A 43 -0.39 -5.92 -5.18
CA GLY A 43 0.35 -4.78 -5.71
C GLY A 43 1.56 -4.38 -4.88
N ARG A 44 2.05 -3.18 -5.21
CA ARG A 44 3.16 -2.53 -4.52
C ARG A 44 2.83 -1.08 -4.31
N VAL A 45 3.17 -0.55 -3.14
CA VAL A 45 3.16 0.88 -2.86
C VAL A 45 4.56 1.37 -2.53
N SER A 46 4.84 2.61 -2.92
CA SER A 46 6.12 3.25 -2.63
C SER A 46 6.05 3.96 -1.27
N ALA A 47 7.12 3.85 -0.49
CA ALA A 47 7.34 4.60 0.73
C ALA A 47 8.78 5.14 0.76
N THR A 48 9.00 6.17 1.56
CA THR A 48 10.36 6.65 1.85
C THR A 48 11.03 5.74 2.88
N MET A 49 12.36 5.84 2.99
CA MET A 49 13.10 5.13 4.04
C MET A 49 12.71 5.58 5.44
N GLU A 50 12.36 6.85 5.62
CA GLU A 50 11.91 7.41 6.90
C GLU A 50 10.54 6.87 7.31
N GLU A 51 9.58 6.84 6.38
CA GLU A 51 8.26 6.25 6.59
C GLU A 51 8.36 4.77 6.97
N TYR A 52 9.24 4.03 6.30
CA TYR A 52 9.50 2.63 6.62
C TYR A 52 10.15 2.47 8.01
N ALA A 53 11.18 3.25 8.33
CA ALA A 53 11.89 3.14 9.61
C ALA A 53 10.97 3.40 10.81
N THR A 54 10.09 4.40 10.68
CA THR A 54 9.09 4.77 11.70
C THR A 54 7.91 3.80 11.79
N ASN A 55 7.72 2.92 10.80
CA ASN A 55 6.64 1.92 10.74
C ASN A 55 7.19 0.49 10.52
N SER A 56 8.36 0.19 11.06
CA SER A 56 9.08 -1.07 10.79
C SER A 56 8.47 -2.29 11.49
N ASP A 57 7.62 -2.07 12.49
CA ASP A 57 6.85 -3.13 13.14
C ASP A 57 5.81 -3.74 12.19
N LEU A 58 5.55 -5.05 12.33
CA LEU A 58 4.70 -5.81 11.41
C LEU A 58 3.30 -5.20 11.21
N THR A 59 2.66 -4.74 12.30
CA THR A 59 1.33 -4.13 12.25
C THR A 59 1.38 -2.72 11.66
N ALA A 60 2.42 -1.95 11.98
CA ALA A 60 2.60 -0.59 11.48
C ALA A 60 2.85 -0.60 9.96
N LEU A 61 3.61 -1.56 9.45
CA LEU A 61 3.90 -1.70 8.03
C LEU A 61 2.63 -2.01 7.21
N ALA A 62 1.72 -2.82 7.74
CA ALA A 62 0.42 -3.05 7.12
C ALA A 62 -0.46 -1.78 7.11
N GLY A 63 -0.41 -0.99 8.18
CA GLY A 63 -1.06 0.32 8.26
C GLY A 63 -0.53 1.30 7.21
N LEU A 64 0.80 1.44 7.10
CA LEU A 64 1.46 2.28 6.11
C LEU A 64 1.11 1.84 4.68
N ALA A 65 1.16 0.54 4.40
CA ALA A 65 0.84 0.03 3.07
C ALA A 65 -0.62 0.28 2.67
N ARG A 66 -1.56 0.12 3.61
CA ARG A 66 -2.98 0.45 3.41
C ARG A 66 -3.17 1.94 3.14
N GLN A 67 -2.52 2.81 3.91
CA GLN A 67 -2.60 4.25 3.72
C GLN A 67 -2.13 4.65 2.30
N LYS A 68 -0.92 4.23 1.91
CA LYS A 68 -0.36 4.52 0.57
C LYS A 68 -1.23 3.97 -0.56
N PHE A 69 -1.88 2.83 -0.35
CA PHE A 69 -2.79 2.26 -1.33
C PHE A 69 -4.04 3.13 -1.53
N ILE A 70 -4.65 3.59 -0.43
CA ILE A 70 -5.80 4.51 -0.48
C ILE A 70 -5.41 5.83 -1.14
N GLU A 71 -4.28 6.43 -0.72
CA GLU A 71 -3.75 7.67 -1.33
C GLU A 71 -3.62 7.53 -2.85
N ARG A 72 -3.16 6.38 -3.35
CA ARG A 72 -3.00 6.14 -4.79
C ARG A 72 -4.31 6.05 -5.55
N LEU A 73 -5.37 5.53 -4.92
CA LEU A 73 -6.71 5.43 -5.51
C LEU A 73 -7.45 6.76 -5.48
N GLU A 74 -7.36 7.50 -4.37
CA GLU A 74 -7.99 8.81 -4.22
C GLU A 74 -7.36 9.86 -5.15
N PHE A 75 -6.08 9.70 -5.51
CA PHE A 75 -5.39 10.63 -6.40
C PHE A 75 -5.86 10.55 -7.87
N ASP A 76 -6.39 9.40 -8.32
CA ASP A 76 -6.95 9.29 -9.68
C ASP A 76 -8.33 9.98 -9.79
N ASP A 77 -9.10 10.04 -8.71
CA ASP A 77 -10.48 10.58 -8.70
C ASP A 77 -10.56 12.12 -8.84
N VAL A 78 -9.47 12.85 -8.56
CA VAL A 78 -9.42 14.31 -8.64
C VAL A 78 -9.04 14.81 -10.04
N THR A 79 -8.37 13.98 -10.84
CA THR A 79 -7.83 14.40 -12.14
C THR A 79 -8.86 14.27 -13.28
N GLU A 80 -9.89 13.42 -13.14
CA GLU A 80 -10.93 13.22 -14.18
C GLU A 80 -12.11 14.22 -14.12
N ARG A 81 -12.14 15.16 -13.15
CA ARG A 81 -13.22 16.16 -13.01
C ARG A 81 -12.86 17.56 -13.48
N ALA A 82 -11.70 17.73 -14.08
CA ALA A 82 -11.20 19.01 -14.58
C ALA A 82 -11.07 19.00 -16.12
N ASP A 83 -12.14 18.60 -16.81
CA ASP A 83 -12.34 18.83 -18.25
C ASP A 83 -13.79 19.27 -18.54
#